data_AF-A0A368GG73-F1
#
_entry.id   AF-A0A368GG73-F1
#
_cell.length_a   1.000
_cell.length_b   1.000
_cell.length_c   1.000
_cell.angle_alpha   90.00
_cell.angle_beta   90.00
_cell.angle_gamma   90.00
#
_symmetry.space_group_name_H-M   'P 1'
#
loop_
_entity.id
_entity.type
_entity.pdbx_description
1 polymer ?
#
loop_
_entity_poly.entity_id
_entity_poly.type
_entity_poly.pdbx_seq_one_letter_code
_entity_poly.pdbx_strand_id
1 'polypeptide(L)'
;MLFEWLRVTMGCGSKRVDPNQLSDAEIMAVKEIWEKAKKQEVGQHILRALIEHKPQFRVYFGIPTEATDLSEMQQCKQFQVQVIL
;
A
#
# COMPACT_ATOMS: atom_id res chain seq x y z
N MET A 1 27.14 -28.60 36.04
CA MET A 1 25.74 -28.79 35.58
C MET A 1 24.74 -27.78 36.18
N LEU A 2 25.18 -26.58 36.60
CA LEU A 2 24.31 -25.49 37.08
C LEU A 2 24.09 -24.38 36.04
N PHE A 3 24.97 -24.28 35.03
CA PHE A 3 24.94 -23.22 34.03
C PHE A 3 23.94 -23.45 32.89
N GLU A 4 23.48 -24.67 32.65
CA GLU A 4 22.47 -24.95 31.61
C GLU A 4 21.06 -24.53 32.03
N TRP A 5 20.72 -24.64 33.32
CA TRP A 5 19.41 -24.22 33.85
C TRP A 5 19.22 -22.69 33.80
N LEU A 6 20.29 -21.92 34.03
CA LEU A 6 20.26 -20.44 33.96
C LEU A 6 20.01 -19.91 32.53
N ARG A 7 20.39 -20.66 31.49
CA ARG A 7 20.12 -20.27 30.10
C ARG A 7 18.65 -20.47 29.71
N VAL A 8 17.96 -21.42 30.34
CA VAL A 8 16.52 -21.68 30.10
C VAL A 8 15.63 -20.63 30.79
N THR A 9 16.03 -20.12 31.96
CA THR A 9 15.24 -19.12 32.70
C THR A 9 15.46 -17.68 32.25
N MET A 10 16.60 -17.38 31.62
CA MET A 10 16.90 -16.06 31.01
C MET A 10 16.66 -16.04 29.49
N GLY A 11 15.93 -17.03 28.97
CA GLY A 11 15.42 -17.01 27.62
C GLY A 11 14.39 -15.90 27.48
N CYS A 12 14.87 -14.67 27.26
CA CYS A 12 14.09 -13.60 26.68
C CYS A 12 13.71 -14.09 25.29
N GLY A 13 12.62 -14.84 25.22
CA GLY A 13 12.02 -15.27 23.98
C GLY A 13 11.70 -14.00 23.23
N SER A 14 12.52 -13.67 22.24
CA SER A 14 12.18 -12.69 21.23
C SER A 14 10.83 -13.14 20.71
N LYS A 15 9.75 -12.51 21.19
CA LYS A 15 8.43 -12.65 20.60
C LYS A 15 8.67 -12.27 19.16
N ARG A 16 8.64 -13.27 18.28
CA ARG A 16 8.62 -13.04 16.85
C ARG A 16 7.35 -12.26 16.61
N VAL A 17 7.47 -10.93 16.60
CA VAL A 17 6.38 -10.04 16.24
C VAL A 17 6.01 -10.47 14.83
N ASP A 18 4.78 -10.94 14.64
CA ASP A 18 4.29 -11.24 13.31
C ASP A 18 4.39 -9.93 12.52
N PRO A 19 5.17 -9.89 11.42
CA PRO A 19 5.36 -8.65 10.65
C PRO A 19 4.05 -8.12 10.06
N ASN A 20 2.98 -8.94 10.04
CA ASN A 20 1.66 -8.52 9.58
C ASN A 20 0.77 -7.96 10.71
N GLN A 21 1.24 -7.98 11.96
CA GLN A 21 0.46 -7.56 13.11
C GLN A 21 0.79 -6.10 13.44
N LEU A 22 -0.12 -5.21 13.03
CA LEU A 22 -0.06 -3.80 13.39
C LEU A 22 -0.52 -3.59 14.83
N SER A 23 0.18 -2.74 15.56
CA SER A 23 -0.28 -2.23 16.85
C SER A 23 -1.48 -1.30 16.70
N ASP A 24 -2.24 -1.09 17.79
CA ASP A 24 -3.37 -0.17 17.79
C ASP A 24 -2.97 1.26 17.38
N ALA A 25 -1.77 1.69 17.78
CA ALA A 25 -1.23 2.99 17.39
C ALA A 25 -0.96 3.07 15.88
N GLU A 26 -0.38 2.04 15.28
CA GLU A 26 -0.13 1.98 13.83
C GLU A 26 -1.44 1.92 13.04
N ILE A 27 -2.43 1.14 13.51
CA ILE A 27 -3.76 1.09 12.90
C ILE A 27 -4.41 2.48 12.92
N MET A 28 -4.33 3.20 14.05
CA MET A 28 -4.89 4.54 14.18
C MET A 28 -4.19 5.54 13.25
N ALA A 29 -2.85 5.48 13.17
CA ALA A 29 -2.08 6.34 12.26
C ALA A 29 -2.43 6.08 10.78
N VAL A 30 -2.55 4.81 10.37
CA VAL A 30 -2.95 4.43 9.01
C VAL A 30 -4.36 4.94 8.70
N LYS A 31 -5.31 4.79 9.64
CA LYS A 31 -6.68 5.32 9.46
C LYS A 31 -6.70 6.83 9.26
N GLU A 32 -5.95 7.57 10.07
CA GLU A 32 -5.90 9.04 9.95
C GLU A 32 -5.34 9.48 8.59
N ILE A 33 -4.24 8.84 8.15
CA ILE A 33 -3.63 9.13 6.86
C ILE A 33 -4.56 8.72 5.71
N TRP A 34 -5.25 7.57 5.83
CA TRP A 34 -6.20 7.10 4.83
C TRP A 34 -7.33 8.09 4.59
N GLU A 35 -7.90 8.66 5.66
CA GLU A 35 -8.93 9.70 5.54
C GLU A 35 -8.45 10.97 4.82
N LYS A 36 -7.17 11.33 4.99
CA LYS A 36 -6.55 12.44 4.26
C LYS A 36 -6.31 12.07 2.80
N ALA A 37 -5.81 10.86 2.54
CA ALA A 37 -5.50 10.35 1.21
C ALA A 37 -6.75 10.24 0.32
N LYS A 38 -7.89 9.79 0.86
CA LYS A 38 -9.17 9.73 0.11
C LYS A 38 -9.66 11.08 -0.40
N LYS A 39 -9.30 12.17 0.27
CA LYS A 39 -9.67 13.54 -0.14
C LYS A 39 -8.68 14.15 -1.13
N GLN A 40 -7.56 13.51 -1.35
CA GLN A 40 -6.51 13.93 -2.26
C GLN A 40 -6.54 13.03 -3.49
N GLU A 41 -6.00 13.50 -4.61
CA GLU A 41 -5.96 12.73 -5.88
C GLU A 41 -4.92 11.59 -5.85
N VAL A 42 -4.70 10.99 -4.67
CA VAL A 42 -3.66 9.97 -4.42
C VAL A 42 -3.85 8.73 -5.29
N GLY A 43 -5.11 8.28 -5.49
CA GLY A 43 -5.40 7.15 -6.36
C GLY A 43 -4.97 7.40 -7.80
N GLN A 44 -5.10 8.64 -8.30
CA GLN A 44 -4.65 9.02 -9.63
C GLN A 44 -3.12 8.94 -9.74
N HIS A 45 -2.41 9.45 -8.73
CA HIS A 45 -0.95 9.38 -8.68
C HIS A 45 -0.45 7.94 -8.61
N ILE A 46 -1.07 7.07 -7.81
CA ILE A 46 -0.70 5.66 -7.69
C ILE A 46 -0.89 4.95 -9.03
N LEU A 47 -2.06 5.08 -9.66
CA LEU A 47 -2.36 4.38 -10.91
C LEU A 47 -1.48 4.89 -12.05
N ARG A 48 -1.23 6.20 -12.12
CA ARG A 48 -0.29 6.78 -13.09
C ARG A 48 1.11 6.19 -12.92
N ALA A 49 1.67 6.23 -11.70
CA ALA A 49 3.00 5.71 -11.43
C ALA A 49 3.10 4.20 -11.74
N LEU A 50 2.05 3.44 -11.44
CA LEU A 50 1.96 2.01 -11.76
C LEU A 50 2.04 1.76 -13.27
N ILE A 51 1.30 2.53 -14.07
CA ILE A 51 1.28 2.39 -15.54
C ILE A 51 2.60 2.86 -16.14
N GLU A 52 3.18 3.94 -15.63
CA GLU A 52 4.50 4.43 -16.06
C GLU A 52 5.59 3.38 -15.83
N HIS A 53 5.59 2.71 -14.67
CA HIS A 53 6.55 1.64 -14.37
C HIS A 53 6.22 0.31 -15.07
N LYS A 54 4.94 0.01 -15.27
CA LYS A 54 4.46 -1.25 -15.84
C LYS A 54 3.30 -1.00 -16.80
N PRO A 55 3.59 -0.65 -18.06
CA PRO A 55 2.58 -0.29 -19.05
C PRO A 55 1.51 -1.36 -19.31
N GLN A 56 1.81 -2.63 -19.05
CA GLN A 56 0.85 -3.75 -19.14
C GLN A 56 -0.42 -3.55 -18.30
N PHE A 57 -0.35 -2.80 -17.19
CA PHE A 57 -1.53 -2.49 -16.39
C PHE A 57 -2.52 -1.59 -17.12
N ARG A 58 -2.06 -0.82 -18.11
CA ARG A 58 -2.95 -0.02 -18.96
C ARG A 58 -3.96 -0.92 -19.68
N VAL A 59 -3.47 -2.02 -20.26
CA VAL A 59 -4.32 -3.02 -20.94
C VAL A 59 -5.23 -3.74 -19.95
N TYR A 60 -4.69 -4.13 -18.78
CA TYR A 60 -5.46 -4.80 -17.74
C TYR A 60 -6.67 -3.96 -17.27
N PHE A 61 -6.48 -2.65 -17.11
CA PHE A 61 -7.55 -1.73 -16.69
C PHE A 61 -8.38 -1.18 -17.87
N GLY A 62 -8.09 -1.58 -19.10
CA GLY A 62 -8.79 -1.09 -20.29
C GLY A 62 -8.63 0.41 -20.52
N ILE A 63 -7.52 1.00 -20.08
CA ILE A 63 -7.21 2.41 -20.27
C ILE A 63 -6.70 2.58 -21.71
N PRO A 64 -7.24 3.52 -22.51
CA PRO A 64 -6.83 3.71 -23.89
C PRO A 64 -5.34 4.04 -24.03
N THR A 65 -4.71 3.53 -25.09
CA THR A 65 -3.27 3.72 -25.36
C THR A 65 -2.91 5.15 -25.76
N GLU A 66 -3.88 5.82 -26.37
CA GLU A 66 -3.87 7.20 -26.83
C GLU A 66 -3.89 8.22 -25.68
N ALA A 67 -4.34 7.82 -24.48
CA ALA A 67 -4.22 8.65 -23.29
C ALA A 67 -2.79 8.59 -22.75
N THR A 68 -1.96 9.53 -23.19
CA THR A 68 -0.54 9.59 -22.88
C THR A 68 -0.21 10.43 -21.67
N ASP A 69 -0.99 11.49 -21.41
CA ASP A 69 -0.82 12.34 -20.24
C ASP A 69 -1.94 12.18 -19.19
N LEU A 70 -1.74 12.76 -18.01
CA LEU A 70 -2.69 12.65 -16.90
C LEU A 70 -4.05 13.30 -17.21
N SER A 71 -4.06 14.39 -18.00
CA SER A 71 -5.27 15.13 -18.34
C SER A 71 -6.15 14.29 -19.29
N GLU A 72 -5.54 13.63 -20.26
CA GLU A 72 -6.19 12.68 -21.16
C GLU A 72 -6.70 11.45 -20.40
N MET A 73 -5.89 10.92 -19.48
CA MET A 73 -6.30 9.81 -18.61
C MET A 73 -7.48 10.18 -17.72
N GLN A 74 -7.51 11.39 -17.16
CA GLN A 74 -8.62 11.86 -16.33
C GLN A 74 -9.95 11.92 -17.10
N GLN A 75 -9.93 12.07 -18.43
CA GLN A 75 -11.15 12.04 -19.25
C GLN A 75 -11.64 10.60 -19.52
N CYS A 76 -10.81 9.59 -19.26
CA CYS A 76 -11.15 8.19 -19.44
C CYS A 76 -11.99 7.69 -18.26
N LYS A 77 -13.23 7.24 -18.55
CA LYS A 77 -14.11 6.64 -17.52
C LYS A 77 -13.45 5.44 -16.83
N GLN A 78 -12.72 4.63 -17.59
CA GLN A 78 -12.00 3.47 -17.10
C GLN A 78 -10.94 3.85 -16.06
N PHE A 79 -10.20 4.94 -16.31
CA PHE A 79 -9.24 5.47 -15.36
C PHE A 79 -9.94 5.97 -14.09
N GLN A 80 -11.01 6.75 -14.25
CA GLN A 80 -11.76 7.32 -13.12
C GLN A 80 -12.31 6.27 -12.15
N VAL A 81 -12.79 5.12 -12.66
CA VAL A 81 -13.28 4.02 -11.81
C VAL A 81 -12.16 3.39 -10.97
N GLN A 82 -10.93 3.35 -11.47
CA GLN A 82 -9.81 2.68 -10.80
C GLN A 82 -9.09 3.56 -9.78
N VAL A 83 -9.27 4.88 -9.82
CA VAL A 83 -8.55 5.83 -8.94
C VAL A 83 -9.30 6.17 -7.66
N ILE A 84 -10.47 5.59 -7.43
CA ILE A 84 -11.27 5.79 -6.21
C ILE A 84 -10.65 4.96 -5.08
N LEU A 85 -10.29 5.63 -3.98
CA LEU A 85 -9.78 5.05 -2.73
C LEU A 85 -10.88 4.89 -1.68
#